data_AF-Q72MJ0-F1
#
_entry.id   AF-Q72MJ0-F1
#
_cell.length_a   1.000
_cell.length_b   1.000
_cell.length_c   1.000
_cell.angle_alpha   90.00
_cell.angle_beta   90.00
_cell.angle_gamma   90.00
#
_symmetry.space_group_name_H-M   'P 1'
#
loop_
_entity.id
_entity.type
_entity.pdbx_description
1 polymer ?
#
loop_
_entity_poly.entity_id
_entity_poly.type
_entity_poly.pdbx_seq_one_letter_code
_entity_poly.pdbx_strand_id
1 'polypeptide(L)'
;MSDQREQVIQEWTVNLYPIRFTNRENGIKEWLVQNNAKQFLTRAEELLSSLPKEEILQEFISRINTAIQFCTEQNKIAALDFSWYYGGDPIDVAYAYGLASCKGQGKLSKTDLGPKEIPGIESDLEHGNLLEEDFSELPVDRAINLWVENLDPHVQKAKDKKEISFDADDILVDLFQIWNYRIGLEACNNISTEFQDILKKRKPFWITMSQHGRWAVPIGLI
;
A
#
# COMPACT_ATOMS: atom_id res chain seq x y z
N MET A 1 -4.51 18.83 24.71
CA MET A 1 -3.49 18.25 23.82
C MET A 1 -2.52 19.38 23.46
N SER A 2 -1.22 19.16 23.30
CA SER A 2 -0.29 20.27 23.03
C SER A 2 -0.35 20.67 21.56
N ASP A 3 -0.34 21.97 21.28
CA ASP A 3 -0.36 22.54 19.92
C ASP A 3 0.74 21.95 19.01
N GLN A 4 1.87 21.54 19.59
CA GLN A 4 2.97 20.86 18.88
C GLN A 4 2.58 19.48 18.33
N ARG A 5 1.75 18.70 19.02
CA ARG A 5 1.31 17.37 18.54
C ARG A 5 0.34 17.52 17.37
N GLU A 6 -0.55 18.51 17.43
CA GLU A 6 -1.51 18.79 16.34
C GLU A 6 -0.78 19.28 15.08
N GLN A 7 0.23 20.15 15.24
CA GLN A 7 1.03 20.65 14.12
C GLN A 7 1.83 19.53 13.42
N VAL A 8 2.44 18.62 14.19
CA VAL A 8 3.15 17.45 13.66
C VAL A 8 2.22 16.48 12.93
N ILE A 9 1.03 16.21 13.48
CA ILE A 9 0.03 15.36 12.81
C ILE A 9 -0.41 16.02 11.50
N GLN A 10 -0.62 17.33 11.49
CA GLN A 10 -1.05 18.05 10.29
C GLN A 10 0.02 18.04 9.18
N GLU A 11 1.30 18.11 9.53
CA GLU A 11 2.42 17.93 8.60
C GLU A 11 2.47 16.51 8.02
N TRP A 12 2.15 15.49 8.82
CA TRP A 12 2.16 14.08 8.42
C TRP A 12 0.97 13.70 7.55
N THR A 13 -0.22 14.26 7.81
CA THR A 13 -1.45 13.98 7.08
C THR A 13 -1.35 14.34 5.60
N VAL A 14 -0.48 15.28 5.22
CA VAL A 14 -0.21 15.59 3.80
C VAL A 14 0.27 14.36 3.04
N ASN A 15 1.03 13.48 3.70
CA ASN A 15 1.54 12.25 3.10
C ASN A 15 0.51 11.12 3.10
N LEU A 16 -0.67 11.31 3.71
CA LEU A 16 -1.83 10.43 3.56
C LEU A 16 -2.77 10.90 2.43
N TYR A 17 -2.50 12.03 1.79
CA TYR A 17 -3.39 12.54 0.76
C TYR A 17 -3.46 11.57 -0.44
N PRO A 18 -4.68 11.21 -0.90
CA PRO A 18 -4.87 10.30 -2.04
C PRO A 18 -4.14 10.75 -3.32
N ILE A 19 -3.85 12.05 -3.44
CA ILE A 19 -3.21 12.65 -4.62
C ILE A 19 -1.85 12.02 -4.95
N ARG A 20 -1.09 11.52 -3.97
CA ARG A 20 0.21 10.89 -4.25
C ARG A 20 0.08 9.61 -5.08
N PHE A 21 -0.97 8.81 -4.83
CA PHE A 21 -1.26 7.62 -5.64
C PHE A 21 -1.62 8.01 -7.07
N THR A 22 -2.40 9.09 -7.23
CA THR A 22 -2.72 9.65 -8.55
C THR A 22 -1.48 10.17 -9.28
N ASN A 23 -0.58 10.85 -8.58
CA ASN A 23 0.65 11.37 -9.18
C ASN A 23 1.59 10.23 -9.61
N ARG A 24 1.76 9.20 -8.77
CA ARG A 24 2.54 8.01 -9.10
C ARG A 24 1.94 7.26 -10.29
N GLU A 25 0.64 6.98 -10.24
CA GLU A 25 -0.08 6.29 -11.31
C GLU A 25 0.03 7.04 -12.64
N ASN A 26 -0.18 8.36 -12.65
CA ASN A 26 -0.04 9.17 -13.86
C ASN A 26 1.40 9.15 -14.40
N GLY A 27 2.40 9.25 -13.53
CA GLY A 27 3.81 9.16 -13.93
C GLY A 27 4.15 7.79 -14.52
N ILE A 28 3.64 6.69 -13.95
CA ILE A 28 3.78 5.34 -14.53
C ILE A 28 3.12 5.28 -15.91
N LYS A 29 1.88 5.78 -16.05
CA LYS A 29 1.14 5.78 -17.32
C LYS A 29 1.88 6.53 -18.41
N GLU A 30 2.33 7.74 -18.11
CA GLU A 30 3.11 8.55 -19.05
C GLU A 30 4.41 7.84 -19.45
N TRP A 31 5.13 7.29 -18.49
CA TRP A 31 6.38 6.58 -18.74
C TRP A 31 6.16 5.34 -19.61
N LEU A 32 5.15 4.51 -19.32
CA LEU A 32 4.84 3.30 -20.10
C LEU A 32 4.47 3.62 -21.55
N VAL A 33 3.75 4.72 -21.78
CA VAL A 33 3.42 5.18 -23.14
C VAL A 33 4.68 5.63 -23.89
N GLN A 34 5.55 6.38 -23.23
CA GLN A 34 6.82 6.87 -23.82
C GLN A 34 7.81 5.74 -24.10
N ASN A 35 7.72 4.62 -23.37
CA ASN A 35 8.64 3.48 -23.45
C ASN A 35 8.02 2.25 -24.15
N ASN A 36 7.14 2.48 -25.12
CA ASN A 36 6.56 1.45 -25.99
C ASN A 36 5.80 0.31 -25.25
N ALA A 37 5.33 0.57 -24.03
CA ALA A 37 4.63 -0.40 -23.18
C ALA A 37 3.11 -0.12 -23.06
N LYS A 38 2.57 0.76 -23.91
CA LYS A 38 1.13 1.16 -23.89
C LYS A 38 0.17 -0.03 -23.95
N GLN A 39 0.49 -1.07 -24.74
CA GLN A 39 -0.37 -2.25 -24.84
C GLN A 39 -0.53 -2.97 -23.49
N PHE A 40 0.54 -3.04 -22.69
CA PHE A 40 0.51 -3.65 -21.36
C PHE A 40 -0.24 -2.77 -20.37
N LEU A 41 -0.07 -1.44 -20.48
CA LEU A 41 -0.86 -0.49 -19.69
C LEU A 41 -2.35 -0.67 -19.94
N THR A 42 -2.80 -0.70 -21.20
CA THR A 42 -4.22 -0.89 -21.53
C THR A 42 -4.74 -2.20 -20.94
N ARG A 43 -3.95 -3.28 -21.03
CA ARG A 43 -4.33 -4.56 -20.44
C ARG A 43 -4.39 -4.53 -18.91
N ALA A 44 -3.45 -3.84 -18.25
CA ALA A 44 -3.46 -3.66 -16.80
C ALA A 44 -4.71 -2.89 -16.35
N GLU A 45 -5.07 -1.80 -17.06
CA GLU A 45 -6.27 -1.01 -16.76
C GLU A 45 -7.55 -1.83 -16.94
N GLU A 46 -7.64 -2.66 -18.00
CA GLU A 46 -8.76 -3.59 -18.18
C GLU A 46 -8.87 -4.59 -17.02
N LEU A 47 -7.76 -5.24 -16.63
CA LEU A 47 -7.74 -6.20 -15.53
C LEU A 47 -8.16 -5.56 -14.21
N LEU A 48 -7.58 -4.40 -13.86
CA LEU A 48 -7.92 -3.68 -12.63
C LEU A 48 -9.38 -3.19 -12.63
N SER A 49 -9.91 -2.80 -13.78
CA SER A 49 -11.32 -2.38 -13.92
C SER A 49 -12.31 -3.54 -13.76
N SER A 50 -11.86 -4.78 -13.96
CA SER A 50 -12.68 -5.98 -13.82
C SER A 50 -12.85 -6.46 -12.38
N LEU A 51 -12.03 -5.95 -11.45
CA LEU A 51 -12.10 -6.31 -10.04
C LEU A 51 -13.40 -5.81 -9.39
N PRO A 52 -14.03 -6.61 -8.50
CA PRO A 52 -15.22 -6.19 -7.76
C PRO A 52 -14.84 -5.21 -6.65
N LYS A 53 -14.53 -3.96 -7.02
CA LYS A 53 -13.98 -2.93 -6.12
C LYS A 53 -14.76 -2.80 -4.82
N GLU A 54 -16.09 -2.71 -4.90
CA GLU A 54 -16.94 -2.49 -3.73
C GLU A 54 -16.87 -3.66 -2.74
N GLU A 55 -16.91 -4.90 -3.24
CA GLU A 55 -16.79 -6.10 -2.40
C GLU A 55 -15.44 -6.13 -1.69
N ILE A 56 -14.36 -5.89 -2.42
CA ILE A 56 -13.01 -5.88 -1.87
C ILE A 56 -12.85 -4.74 -0.85
N LEU A 57 -13.41 -3.56 -1.13
CA LEU A 57 -13.40 -2.44 -0.19
C LEU A 57 -14.10 -2.79 1.13
N GLN A 58 -15.26 -3.44 1.07
CA GLN A 58 -15.98 -3.87 2.28
C GLN A 58 -15.18 -4.92 3.08
N GLU A 59 -14.49 -5.83 2.39
CA GLU A 59 -13.58 -6.77 3.05
C GLU A 59 -12.42 -6.04 3.74
N PHE A 60 -11.76 -5.10 3.05
CA PHE A 60 -10.72 -4.27 3.65
C PHE A 60 -11.23 -3.52 4.90
N ILE A 61 -12.40 -2.87 4.82
CA ILE A 61 -12.99 -2.15 5.98
C ILE A 61 -13.21 -3.12 7.14
N SER A 62 -13.79 -4.29 6.88
CA SER A 62 -14.05 -5.29 7.92
C SER A 62 -12.75 -5.75 8.59
N ARG A 63 -11.75 -6.11 7.79
CA ARG A 63 -10.47 -6.67 8.26
C ARG A 63 -9.59 -5.64 8.99
N ILE A 64 -9.59 -4.38 8.54
CA ILE A 64 -8.92 -3.30 9.27
C ILE A 64 -9.62 -3.04 10.61
N ASN A 65 -10.96 -3.06 10.67
CA ASN A 65 -11.68 -2.93 11.95
C ASN A 65 -11.32 -4.07 12.92
N THR A 66 -11.26 -5.31 12.44
CA THR A 66 -10.82 -6.47 13.25
C THR A 66 -9.40 -6.28 13.79
N ALA A 67 -8.48 -5.83 12.93
CA ALA A 67 -7.09 -5.60 13.33
C ALA A 67 -6.98 -4.47 14.38
N ILE A 68 -7.70 -3.37 14.18
CA ILE A 68 -7.74 -2.25 15.13
C ILE A 68 -8.30 -2.71 16.47
N GLN A 69 -9.41 -3.46 16.47
CA GLN A 69 -9.99 -4.01 17.70
C GLN A 69 -8.95 -4.83 18.47
N PHE A 70 -8.27 -5.76 17.82
CA PHE A 70 -7.19 -6.54 18.43
C PHE A 70 -6.09 -5.63 19.03
N CYS A 71 -5.67 -4.59 18.30
CA CYS A 71 -4.68 -3.63 18.78
C CYS A 71 -5.17 -2.82 20.00
N THR A 72 -6.48 -2.60 20.14
CA THR A 72 -7.03 -1.94 21.34
C THR A 72 -6.93 -2.81 22.58
N GLU A 73 -7.00 -4.13 22.43
CA GLU A 73 -6.88 -5.09 23.53
C GLU A 73 -5.40 -5.27 23.94
N GLN A 74 -4.47 -5.05 23.01
CA GLN A 74 -3.02 -5.19 23.22
C GLN A 74 -2.31 -3.84 23.38
N ASN A 75 -2.17 -3.37 24.61
CA ASN A 75 -1.62 -2.03 24.91
C ASN A 75 -0.16 -1.78 24.46
N LYS A 76 0.60 -2.83 24.14
CA LYS A 76 1.99 -2.73 23.66
C LYS A 76 2.07 -2.42 22.16
N ILE A 77 1.03 -2.73 21.39
CA ILE A 77 0.97 -2.44 19.96
C ILE A 77 0.76 -0.94 19.77
N ALA A 78 1.65 -0.32 19.01
CA ALA A 78 1.69 1.11 18.76
C ALA A 78 1.65 1.47 17.27
N ALA A 79 1.72 0.49 16.38
CA ALA A 79 1.47 0.63 14.95
C ALA A 79 1.02 -0.71 14.36
N LEU A 80 0.39 -0.63 13.20
CA LEU A 80 -0.13 -1.76 12.45
C LEU A 80 0.42 -1.70 11.02
N ASP A 81 1.02 -2.79 10.56
CA ASP A 81 1.40 -2.96 9.16
C ASP A 81 0.66 -4.15 8.56
N PHE A 82 0.21 -4.03 7.32
CA PHE A 82 -0.28 -5.15 6.54
C PHE A 82 0.75 -5.49 5.48
N SER A 83 1.38 -6.67 5.60
CA SER A 83 2.55 -7.01 4.81
C SER A 83 2.38 -8.30 4.03
N TRP A 84 2.94 -8.34 2.82
CA TRP A 84 2.93 -9.53 1.96
C TRP A 84 4.27 -9.72 1.27
N TYR A 85 4.54 -10.95 0.85
CA TYR A 85 5.70 -11.28 0.04
C TYR A 85 5.31 -11.36 -1.44
N TYR A 86 6.09 -10.72 -2.32
CA TYR A 86 5.97 -10.89 -3.76
C TYR A 86 7.36 -11.15 -4.36
N GLY A 87 7.51 -12.34 -4.96
CA GLY A 87 8.74 -12.82 -5.58
C GLY A 87 8.62 -13.13 -7.07
N GLY A 88 7.54 -12.68 -7.72
CA GLY A 88 7.22 -12.99 -9.13
C GLY A 88 6.16 -14.07 -9.32
N ASP A 89 5.79 -14.79 -8.26
CA ASP A 89 4.74 -15.82 -8.26
C ASP A 89 3.42 -15.29 -7.66
N PRO A 90 2.29 -16.02 -7.82
CA PRO A 90 1.06 -15.68 -7.15
C PRO A 90 1.26 -15.60 -5.64
N ILE A 91 0.61 -14.62 -5.02
CA ILE A 91 0.74 -14.31 -3.61
C ILE A 91 -0.53 -14.70 -2.84
N ASP A 92 -0.40 -14.73 -1.52
CA ASP A 92 -1.52 -14.76 -0.60
C ASP A 92 -1.91 -13.33 -0.16
N VAL A 93 -2.81 -13.24 0.80
CA VAL A 93 -3.23 -12.02 1.50
C VAL A 93 -2.07 -11.28 2.18
N ALA A 94 -2.30 -10.02 2.54
CA ALA A 94 -1.39 -9.25 3.37
C ALA A 94 -1.77 -9.43 4.84
N TYR A 95 -0.88 -10.08 5.61
CA TYR A 95 -1.13 -10.35 7.02
C TYR A 95 -0.89 -9.12 7.89
N ALA A 96 -1.63 -9.03 9.00
CA ALA A 96 -1.51 -7.96 9.97
C ALA A 96 -0.35 -8.21 10.96
N TYR A 97 0.54 -7.23 11.07
CA TYR A 97 1.68 -7.21 11.97
C TYR A 97 1.51 -6.06 12.97
N GLY A 98 1.44 -6.41 14.25
CA GLY A 98 1.38 -5.49 15.38
C GLY A 98 2.78 -5.12 15.84
N LEU A 99 3.10 -3.82 15.83
CA LEU A 99 4.46 -3.31 16.02
C LEU A 99 4.58 -2.51 17.32
N ALA A 100 5.74 -2.62 17.99
CA ALA A 100 6.03 -1.90 19.23
C ALA A 100 6.18 -0.38 19.04
N SER A 101 6.47 0.05 17.82
CA SER A 101 6.55 1.46 17.44
C SER A 101 6.52 1.61 15.92
N CYS A 102 6.21 2.82 15.45
CA CYS A 102 6.53 3.28 14.11
C CYS A 102 7.21 4.65 14.22
N LYS A 103 8.41 4.78 13.68
CA LYS A 103 9.26 5.99 13.79
C LYS A 103 9.48 6.57 12.40
N GLY A 104 9.49 7.88 12.30
CA GLY A 104 9.72 8.58 11.04
C GLY A 104 9.02 9.92 11.06
N GLN A 105 9.22 10.70 10.00
CA GLN A 105 8.47 11.94 9.81
C GLN A 105 7.25 11.72 8.91
N GLY A 106 6.93 10.46 8.60
CA GLY A 106 5.87 10.09 7.68
C GLY A 106 6.06 10.72 6.30
N LYS A 107 7.28 11.13 5.96
CA LYS A 107 7.61 11.82 4.70
C LYS A 107 7.71 10.78 3.60
N LEU A 108 7.33 11.18 2.39
CA LEU A 108 7.54 10.32 1.23
C LEU A 108 9.03 10.09 1.02
N SER A 109 9.43 8.82 1.02
CA SER A 109 10.71 8.40 0.46
C SER A 109 10.59 8.36 -1.07
N LYS A 110 11.74 8.36 -1.75
CA LYS A 110 11.81 8.16 -3.21
C LYS A 110 12.50 6.83 -3.51
N THR A 111 12.09 5.80 -2.80
CA THR A 111 12.68 4.46 -2.82
C THR A 111 11.87 3.47 -3.66
N ASP A 112 10.75 3.94 -4.22
CA ASP A 112 9.88 3.18 -5.11
C ASP A 112 10.61 2.66 -6.35
N LEU A 113 10.11 1.56 -6.89
CA LEU A 113 10.72 0.90 -8.04
C LEU A 113 10.64 1.76 -9.32
N GLY A 114 11.59 1.51 -10.23
CA GLY A 114 11.62 2.10 -11.56
C GLY A 114 12.30 3.49 -11.63
N PRO A 115 11.96 4.28 -12.65
CA PRO A 115 12.63 5.54 -12.96
C PRO A 115 12.46 6.61 -11.87
N LYS A 116 13.55 7.33 -11.57
CA LYS A 116 13.62 8.33 -10.47
C LYS A 116 12.73 9.56 -10.69
N GLU A 117 12.32 9.80 -11.92
CA GLU A 117 11.43 10.89 -12.32
C GLU A 117 9.97 10.65 -11.92
N ILE A 118 9.56 9.40 -11.72
CA ILE A 118 8.20 9.08 -11.30
C ILE A 118 8.07 9.38 -9.80
N PRO A 119 7.07 10.18 -9.36
CA PRO A 119 6.87 10.51 -7.95
C PRO A 119 6.72 9.26 -7.07
N GLY A 120 7.30 9.26 -5.87
CA GLY A 120 7.22 8.12 -4.94
C GLY A 120 5.97 8.12 -4.06
N ILE A 121 5.63 6.97 -3.47
CA ILE A 121 4.51 6.79 -2.53
C ILE A 121 4.93 6.13 -1.21
N GLU A 122 6.08 5.47 -1.19
CA GLU A 122 6.72 4.91 0.00
C GLU A 122 7.09 6.01 1.01
N SER A 123 7.28 5.65 2.28
CA SER A 123 7.58 6.58 3.36
C SER A 123 8.84 6.21 4.15
N ASP A 124 9.45 7.20 4.79
CA ASP A 124 10.54 7.06 5.77
C ASP A 124 10.13 6.41 7.10
N LEU A 125 8.95 5.77 7.17
CA LEU A 125 8.48 5.08 8.36
C LEU A 125 9.26 3.79 8.59
N GLU A 126 9.91 3.74 9.75
CA GLU A 126 10.64 2.58 10.28
C GLU A 126 9.79 1.86 11.34
N HIS A 127 9.48 0.60 11.07
CA HIS A 127 8.77 -0.27 11.99
C HIS A 127 9.67 -0.71 13.15
N GLY A 128 9.10 -0.70 14.36
CA GLY A 128 9.74 -1.25 15.55
C GLY A 128 9.65 -2.76 15.60
N ASN A 129 10.00 -3.33 16.75
CA ASN A 129 9.92 -4.78 16.95
C ASN A 129 8.50 -5.31 16.69
N LEU A 130 8.43 -6.43 15.98
CA LEU A 130 7.22 -7.23 15.88
C LEU A 130 6.79 -7.72 17.27
N LEU A 131 5.50 -7.59 17.55
CA LEU A 131 4.88 -8.05 18.80
C LEU A 131 3.91 -9.20 18.56
N GLU A 132 3.07 -9.08 17.53
CA GLU A 132 2.05 -10.06 17.15
C GLU A 132 1.93 -10.05 15.62
N GLU A 133 1.62 -11.20 15.02
CA GLU A 133 1.43 -11.37 13.58
C GLU A 133 0.17 -12.19 13.28
N ASP A 134 -0.30 -12.15 12.04
CA ASP A 134 -1.35 -13.01 11.48
C ASP A 134 -2.72 -12.97 12.19
N PHE A 135 -3.07 -11.84 12.83
CA PHE A 135 -4.36 -11.68 13.52
C PHE A 135 -5.47 -11.04 12.67
N SER A 136 -5.15 -10.60 11.46
CA SER A 136 -6.08 -10.15 10.42
C SER A 136 -5.36 -10.18 9.07
N GLU A 137 -6.10 -10.00 7.98
CA GLU A 137 -5.56 -10.13 6.62
C GLU A 137 -6.29 -9.22 5.63
N LEU A 138 -5.58 -8.64 4.65
CA LEU A 138 -6.18 -7.87 3.55
C LEU A 138 -6.05 -8.63 2.23
N PRO A 139 -7.11 -8.67 1.39
CA PRO A 139 -7.13 -9.40 0.13
C PRO A 139 -6.37 -8.66 -0.99
N VAL A 140 -5.06 -8.46 -0.79
CA VAL A 140 -4.16 -7.84 -1.79
C VAL A 140 -3.86 -8.78 -2.97
N ASP A 141 -4.05 -10.08 -2.74
CA ASP A 141 -3.87 -11.17 -3.70
C ASP A 141 -4.72 -10.97 -4.95
N ARG A 142 -5.94 -10.41 -4.81
CA ARG A 142 -6.89 -10.25 -5.92
C ARG A 142 -6.29 -9.44 -7.07
N ALA A 143 -5.70 -8.30 -6.77
CA ALA A 143 -5.09 -7.46 -7.80
C ALA A 143 -3.75 -8.04 -8.27
N ILE A 144 -2.89 -8.48 -7.35
CA ILE A 144 -1.54 -8.91 -7.70
C ILE A 144 -1.55 -10.23 -8.48
N ASN A 145 -2.45 -11.17 -8.17
CA ASN A 145 -2.56 -12.43 -8.90
C ASN A 145 -3.16 -12.23 -10.30
N LEU A 146 -4.00 -11.20 -10.53
CA LEU A 146 -4.40 -10.84 -11.89
C LEU A 146 -3.19 -10.42 -12.74
N TRP A 147 -2.25 -9.68 -12.16
CA TRP A 147 -0.99 -9.35 -12.83
C TRP A 147 -0.20 -10.62 -13.17
N VAL A 148 0.07 -11.46 -12.18
CA VAL A 148 0.91 -12.66 -12.34
C VAL A 148 0.32 -13.63 -13.37
N GLU A 149 -0.99 -13.86 -13.32
CA GLU A 149 -1.63 -14.86 -14.17
C GLU A 149 -1.88 -14.36 -15.59
N ASN A 150 -2.21 -13.08 -15.76
CA ASN A 150 -2.77 -12.57 -17.02
C ASN A 150 -1.88 -11.57 -17.77
N LEU A 151 -0.82 -11.05 -17.14
CA LEU A 151 0.00 -10.01 -17.75
C LEU A 151 1.50 -10.30 -17.67
N ASP A 152 2.00 -10.79 -16.53
CA ASP A 152 3.43 -11.06 -16.34
C ASP A 152 4.05 -11.96 -17.43
N PRO A 153 3.45 -13.10 -17.84
CA PRO A 153 4.03 -13.95 -18.89
C PRO A 153 4.21 -13.22 -20.23
N HIS A 154 3.32 -12.27 -20.54
CA HIS A 154 3.40 -11.47 -21.75
C HIS A 154 4.46 -10.37 -21.65
N VAL A 155 4.60 -9.76 -20.47
CA VAL A 155 5.61 -8.74 -20.18
C VAL A 155 7.00 -9.36 -20.19
N GLN A 156 7.23 -10.49 -19.50
CA GLN A 156 8.52 -11.19 -19.53
C GLN A 156 8.92 -11.57 -20.95
N LYS A 157 7.99 -12.10 -21.75
CA LYS A 157 8.25 -12.42 -23.16
C LYS A 157 8.65 -11.20 -23.99
N ALA A 158 8.06 -10.04 -23.74
CA ALA A 158 8.42 -8.79 -24.43
C ALA A 158 9.78 -8.26 -23.96
N LYS A 159 10.10 -8.37 -22.66
CA LYS A 159 11.43 -8.04 -22.10
C LYS A 159 12.53 -8.91 -22.71
N ASP A 160 12.31 -10.22 -22.78
CA ASP A 160 13.28 -11.17 -23.37
C ASP A 160 13.59 -10.83 -24.82
N LYS A 161 12.57 -10.37 -25.56
CA LYS A 161 12.71 -9.90 -26.94
C LYS A 161 13.23 -8.45 -27.06
N LYS A 162 13.44 -7.76 -25.94
CA LYS A 162 13.85 -6.35 -25.87
C LYS A 162 12.86 -5.40 -26.55
N GLU A 163 11.57 -5.75 -26.52
CA GLU A 163 10.48 -4.91 -27.06
C GLU A 163 10.09 -3.78 -26.10
N ILE A 164 10.39 -3.96 -24.80
CA ILE A 164 10.18 -3.00 -23.72
C ILE A 164 11.41 -2.94 -22.78
N SER A 165 11.51 -1.88 -21.98
CA SER A 165 12.57 -1.72 -20.96
C SER A 165 12.42 -2.72 -19.81
N PHE A 166 13.54 -3.03 -19.13
CA PHE A 166 13.52 -3.85 -17.92
C PHE A 166 12.69 -3.21 -16.80
N ASP A 167 12.70 -1.89 -16.67
CA ASP A 167 11.94 -1.16 -15.64
C ASP A 167 10.42 -1.25 -15.86
N ALA A 168 9.96 -1.68 -17.04
CA ALA A 168 8.54 -1.75 -17.36
C ALA A 168 7.80 -2.78 -16.51
N ASP A 169 8.45 -3.88 -16.13
CA ASP A 169 7.92 -4.92 -15.23
C ASP A 169 7.62 -4.33 -13.85
N ASP A 170 8.65 -3.78 -13.22
CA ASP A 170 8.59 -3.24 -11.88
C ASP A 170 7.51 -2.17 -11.72
N ILE A 171 7.36 -1.26 -12.70
CA ILE A 171 6.34 -0.22 -12.62
C ILE A 171 4.94 -0.71 -13.04
N LEU A 172 4.84 -1.78 -13.85
CA LEU A 172 3.55 -2.38 -14.17
C LEU A 172 2.97 -3.11 -12.95
N VAL A 173 3.78 -3.90 -12.23
CA VAL A 173 3.32 -4.51 -10.96
C VAL A 173 2.97 -3.44 -9.93
N ASP A 174 3.68 -2.31 -9.93
CA ASP A 174 3.39 -1.17 -9.05
C ASP A 174 1.97 -0.60 -9.27
N LEU A 175 1.40 -0.66 -10.49
CA LEU A 175 0.00 -0.28 -10.74
C LEU A 175 -1.00 -1.13 -9.94
N PHE A 176 -0.75 -2.44 -9.84
CA PHE A 176 -1.60 -3.37 -9.09
C PHE A 176 -1.43 -3.17 -7.58
N GLN A 177 -0.21 -2.86 -7.13
CA GLN A 177 0.02 -2.49 -5.74
C GLN A 177 -0.63 -1.16 -5.37
N ILE A 178 -0.54 -0.14 -6.24
CA ILE A 178 -1.23 1.15 -6.08
C ILE A 178 -2.74 0.98 -5.98
N TRP A 179 -3.32 0.06 -6.75
CA TRP A 179 -4.73 -0.28 -6.61
C TRP A 179 -5.06 -0.73 -5.18
N ASN A 180 -4.29 -1.67 -4.62
CA ASN A 180 -4.45 -2.12 -3.24
C ASN A 180 -4.26 -0.99 -2.23
N TYR A 181 -3.23 -0.14 -2.38
CA TYR A 181 -2.98 0.99 -1.47
C TYR A 181 -4.13 2.01 -1.48
N ARG A 182 -4.73 2.26 -2.65
CA ARG A 182 -5.91 3.15 -2.77
C ARG A 182 -7.11 2.58 -2.02
N ILE A 183 -7.37 1.27 -2.14
CA ILE A 183 -8.44 0.60 -1.39
C ILE A 183 -8.16 0.65 0.11
N GLY A 184 -6.93 0.38 0.52
CA GLY A 184 -6.51 0.49 1.92
C GLY A 184 -6.74 1.90 2.50
N LEU A 185 -6.34 2.94 1.77
CA LEU A 185 -6.58 4.33 2.16
C LEU A 185 -8.09 4.64 2.25
N GLU A 186 -8.87 4.21 1.26
CA GLU A 186 -10.32 4.39 1.23
C GLU A 186 -10.98 3.67 2.41
N ALA A 187 -10.55 2.45 2.73
CA ALA A 187 -11.02 1.67 3.86
C ALA A 187 -10.69 2.35 5.20
N CYS A 188 -9.47 2.85 5.38
CA CYS A 188 -9.08 3.61 6.57
C CYS A 188 -9.90 4.90 6.80
N ASN A 189 -10.51 5.47 5.76
CA ASN A 189 -11.44 6.60 5.93
C ASN A 189 -12.85 6.17 6.36
N ASN A 190 -13.17 4.87 6.30
CA ASN A 190 -14.48 4.30 6.57
C ASN A 190 -14.52 3.31 7.76
N ILE A 191 -13.42 3.16 8.50
CA ILE A 191 -13.37 2.32 9.71
C ILE A 191 -14.12 2.95 10.90
N SER A 192 -14.59 2.09 11.81
CA SER A 192 -15.37 2.48 12.99
C SER A 192 -14.59 3.43 13.90
N THR A 193 -15.27 4.45 14.43
CA THR A 193 -14.68 5.42 15.37
C THR A 193 -14.52 4.86 16.78
N GLU A 194 -15.28 3.84 17.15
CA GLU A 194 -15.32 3.28 18.52
C GLU A 194 -13.93 2.88 19.02
N PHE A 195 -13.17 2.17 18.18
CA PHE A 195 -11.83 1.69 18.54
C PHE A 195 -10.74 2.74 18.31
N GLN A 196 -10.98 3.69 17.40
CA GLN A 196 -10.03 4.78 17.12
C GLN A 196 -9.83 5.67 18.35
N ASP A 197 -10.89 5.95 19.10
CA ASP A 197 -10.83 6.82 20.28
C ASP A 197 -9.97 6.24 21.40
N ILE A 198 -9.83 4.91 21.46
CA ILE A 198 -8.94 4.23 22.40
C ILE A 198 -7.48 4.41 21.96
N LEU A 199 -7.18 4.23 20.68
CA LEU A 199 -5.83 4.35 20.14
C LEU A 199 -5.32 5.80 20.15
N LYS A 200 -6.16 6.78 19.78
CA LYS A 200 -5.87 8.22 19.82
C LYS A 200 -5.29 8.70 21.14
N LYS A 201 -5.82 8.15 22.25
CA LYS A 201 -5.40 8.49 23.63
C LYS A 201 -3.99 8.03 23.96
N ARG A 202 -3.46 7.01 23.26
CA ARG A 202 -2.12 6.45 23.50
C ARG A 202 -1.07 7.35 22.84
N LYS A 203 -0.95 7.26 21.53
CA LYS A 203 0.02 7.93 20.64
C LYS A 203 -0.53 7.90 19.22
N PRO A 204 0.00 8.71 18.27
CA PRO A 204 -0.34 8.55 16.86
C PRO A 204 -0.12 7.10 16.44
N PHE A 205 -1.16 6.47 15.88
CA PHE A 205 -1.17 5.06 15.52
C PHE A 205 -1.22 4.93 14.01
N TRP A 206 -0.08 4.56 13.43
CA TRP A 206 0.06 4.39 11.99
C TRP A 206 -0.52 3.06 11.55
N ILE A 207 -1.22 3.11 10.41
CA ILE A 207 -1.64 1.94 9.65
C ILE A 207 -0.92 2.03 8.31
N THR A 208 -0.10 1.04 8.00
CA THR A 208 0.70 0.96 6.78
C THR A 208 0.40 -0.33 6.02
N MET A 209 0.78 -0.33 4.74
CA MET A 209 0.84 -1.51 3.89
C MET A 209 2.25 -1.62 3.32
N SER A 210 2.84 -2.82 3.34
CA SER A 210 4.24 -3.02 2.94
C SER A 210 4.45 -4.33 2.19
N GLN A 211 4.91 -4.26 0.94
CA GLN A 211 5.53 -5.43 0.31
C GLN A 211 6.88 -5.70 1.01
N HIS A 212 7.17 -6.96 1.36
CA HIS A 212 8.44 -7.35 1.95
C HIS A 212 9.63 -6.88 1.09
N GLY A 213 10.61 -6.25 1.75
CA GLY A 213 11.78 -5.66 1.09
C GLY A 213 11.56 -4.26 0.51
N ARG A 214 10.34 -3.70 0.61
CA ARG A 214 10.02 -2.31 0.27
C ARG A 214 9.76 -1.48 1.53
N TRP A 215 9.79 -0.17 1.37
CA TRP A 215 9.40 0.76 2.43
C TRP A 215 7.88 0.79 2.62
N ALA A 216 7.46 1.17 3.81
CA ALA A 216 6.06 1.19 4.17
C ALA A 216 5.29 2.28 3.38
N VAL A 217 4.07 1.95 2.97
CA VAL A 217 3.11 2.90 2.40
C VAL A 217 2.06 3.21 3.48
N PRO A 218 2.07 4.40 4.08
CA PRO A 218 1.02 4.81 5.01
C PRO A 218 -0.36 4.70 4.35
N ILE A 219 -1.38 4.19 5.03
CA ILE A 219 -2.76 4.20 4.53
C ILE A 219 -3.75 4.76 5.56
N GLY A 220 -3.32 4.90 6.81
CA GLY A 220 -4.11 5.53 7.86
C GLY A 220 -3.26 6.06 9.00
N LEU A 221 -3.79 7.05 9.71
CA LEU A 221 -3.26 7.56 10.95
C LEU A 221 -4.41 7.83 11.91
N ILE A 222 -4.36 7.20 13.08
CA ILE A 222 -5.34 7.33 14.16
C ILE A 222 -4.75 8.16 15.30
#